data_AF-A0A1C6ILZ3-F1
#
_entry.id   AF-A0A1C6ILZ3-F1
#
_cell.length_a   1.000
_cell.length_b   1.000
_cell.length_c   1.000
_cell.angle_alpha   90.00
_cell.angle_beta   90.00
_cell.angle_gamma   90.00
#
_symmetry.space_group_name_H-M   'P 1'
#
loop_
_entity.id
_entity.type
_entity.pdbx_description
1 polymer ?
#
loop_
_entity_poly.entity_id
_entity_poly.type
_entity_poly.pdbx_seq_one_letter_code
_entity_poly.pdbx_strand_id
1 'polypeptide(L)'
;MKRNIKKIILFIMVLFNLLIKYNVVYADKIEFCNESTVQENKINFKNLTVNDGLSSNLITDIYQDSIGYIWIGTEDGLNQYNGNMLVKYSYENNTENSIASPHITSINEDRHKNIWVGIEYGLNIINRDRDKIIRIGAEEGKDSELSNGDITTIYRDSNDTMWIGTKYGLNK
;
A
#
# COMPACT_ATOMS: atom_id res chain seq x y z
N MET A 1 -13.64 -90.64 -27.13
CA MET A 1 -14.17 -89.35 -26.66
C MET A 1 -13.53 -88.84 -25.35
N LYS A 2 -13.43 -89.64 -24.27
CA LYS A 2 -12.90 -89.21 -22.95
C LYS A 2 -11.43 -88.70 -22.91
N ARG A 3 -10.55 -89.15 -23.83
CA ARG A 3 -9.12 -88.78 -23.85
C ARG A 3 -8.86 -87.33 -24.28
N ASN A 4 -9.72 -86.77 -25.14
CA ASN A 4 -9.58 -85.40 -25.62
C ASN A 4 -10.06 -84.38 -24.57
N ILE A 5 -11.09 -84.74 -23.79
CA ILE A 5 -11.60 -83.90 -22.69
C ILE A 5 -10.54 -83.69 -21.60
N LYS A 6 -9.78 -84.73 -21.23
CA LYS A 6 -8.68 -84.58 -20.26
C LYS A 6 -7.56 -83.64 -20.74
N LYS A 7 -7.23 -83.66 -22.04
CA LYS A 7 -6.21 -82.76 -22.61
C LYS A 7 -6.68 -81.31 -22.63
N ILE A 8 -7.96 -81.08 -22.92
CA ILE A 8 -8.56 -79.74 -22.90
C ILE A 8 -8.57 -79.17 -21.47
N ILE A 9 -8.96 -79.97 -20.47
CA ILE A 9 -8.95 -79.55 -19.07
C ILE A 9 -7.53 -79.23 -18.59
N LEU A 10 -6.55 -80.05 -18.95
CA LEU A 10 -5.14 -79.80 -18.59
C LEU A 10 -4.62 -78.52 -19.24
N PHE A 11 -4.96 -78.26 -20.50
CA PHE A 11 -4.58 -77.05 -21.22
C PHE A 11 -5.21 -75.79 -20.59
N ILE A 12 -6.49 -75.86 -20.20
CA ILE A 12 -7.19 -74.78 -19.49
C ILE A 12 -6.54 -74.51 -18.12
N MET A 13 -6.17 -75.55 -17.36
CA MET A 13 -5.50 -75.37 -16.06
C MET A 13 -4.10 -74.74 -16.19
N VAL A 14 -3.37 -75.05 -17.27
CA VAL A 14 -2.05 -74.43 -17.54
C VAL A 14 -2.22 -72.97 -17.94
N LEU A 15 -3.19 -72.66 -18.81
CA LEU A 15 -3.53 -71.28 -19.18
C LEU A 15 -3.97 -70.45 -17.97
N PHE A 16 -4.78 -71.04 -17.08
CA PHE A 16 -5.24 -70.37 -15.87
C PHE A 16 -4.09 -70.08 -14.89
N ASN A 17 -3.13 -71.01 -14.74
CA ASN A 17 -1.92 -70.77 -13.95
C ASN A 17 -0.99 -69.71 -14.55
N LEU A 18 -0.88 -69.65 -15.88
CA LEU A 18 -0.13 -68.60 -16.58
C LEU A 18 -0.80 -67.23 -16.41
N LEU A 19 -2.13 -67.17 -16.45
CA LEU A 19 -2.90 -65.94 -16.19
C LEU A 19 -2.77 -65.47 -14.74
N ILE A 20 -2.78 -66.36 -13.75
CA ILE A 20 -2.61 -65.97 -12.35
C ILE A 20 -1.20 -65.44 -12.10
N LYS A 21 -0.15 -66.08 -12.67
CA LYS A 21 1.23 -65.60 -12.51
C LYS A 21 1.49 -64.22 -13.15
N TYR A 22 0.79 -63.89 -14.23
CA TYR A 22 0.91 -62.59 -14.89
C TYR A 22 0.28 -61.43 -14.10
N ASN A 23 -0.68 -61.71 -13.21
CA ASN A 23 -1.39 -60.67 -12.46
C ASN A 23 -0.73 -60.31 -11.10
N VAL A 24 0.40 -60.91 -10.74
CA VAL A 24 1.01 -60.73 -9.40
C VAL A 24 2.10 -59.64 -9.35
N VAL A 25 2.46 -58.99 -10.46
CA VAL A 25 3.53 -57.97 -10.42
C VAL A 25 3.16 -56.75 -11.27
N TYR A 26 2.29 -55.88 -10.75
CA TYR A 26 2.28 -54.44 -11.02
C TYR A 26 1.67 -53.73 -9.81
N ALA A 27 2.42 -53.67 -8.72
CA ALA A 27 2.18 -52.66 -7.70
C ALA A 27 3.00 -51.44 -8.11
N ASP A 28 2.40 -50.55 -8.91
CA ASP A 28 2.99 -49.24 -9.17
C ASP A 28 3.12 -48.53 -7.84
N LYS A 29 4.34 -48.12 -7.51
CA LYS A 29 4.64 -47.32 -6.34
C LYS A 29 4.06 -45.93 -6.62
N ILE A 30 2.82 -45.70 -6.22
CA ILE A 30 2.20 -44.36 -6.31
C ILE A 30 2.84 -43.51 -5.22
N GLU A 31 3.87 -42.75 -5.58
CA GLU A 31 4.37 -41.66 -4.75
C GLU A 31 3.31 -40.55 -4.76
N PHE A 32 2.51 -40.47 -3.70
CA PHE A 32 1.68 -39.31 -3.42
C PHE A 32 2.60 -38.19 -2.92
N CYS A 33 3.18 -37.43 -3.86
CA CYS A 33 3.62 -36.09 -3.52
C CYS A 33 2.35 -35.26 -3.34
N ASN A 34 2.03 -34.89 -2.10
CA ASN A 34 1.11 -33.78 -1.87
C ASN A 34 1.80 -32.53 -2.45
N GLU A 35 1.52 -32.23 -3.72
CA GLU A 35 1.61 -30.86 -4.19
C GLU A 35 0.53 -30.09 -3.46
N SER A 36 0.87 -29.62 -2.25
CA SER A 36 0.18 -28.47 -1.70
C SER A 36 0.48 -27.33 -2.67
N THR A 37 -0.41 -27.15 -3.66
CA THR A 37 -0.46 -25.94 -4.45
C THR A 37 -0.78 -24.83 -3.47
N VAL A 38 0.26 -24.14 -3.00
CA VAL A 38 0.08 -22.84 -2.38
C VAL A 38 -0.63 -22.02 -3.45
N GLN A 39 -1.91 -21.75 -3.25
CA GLN A 39 -2.60 -20.75 -4.03
C GLN A 39 -1.87 -19.46 -3.73
N GLU A 40 -0.93 -19.07 -4.59
CA GLU A 40 -0.28 -17.78 -4.51
C GLU A 40 -1.42 -16.76 -4.50
N ASN A 41 -1.70 -16.19 -3.34
CA ASN A 41 -2.67 -15.12 -3.21
C ASN A 41 -2.14 -13.97 -4.06
N LYS A 42 -2.59 -13.91 -5.31
CA LYS A 42 -2.18 -12.89 -6.27
C LYS A 42 -2.69 -11.56 -5.74
N ILE A 43 -1.79 -10.80 -5.12
CA ILE A 43 -2.09 -9.45 -4.65
C ILE A 43 -2.33 -8.59 -5.90
N ASN A 44 -3.55 -8.06 -6.02
CA ASN A 44 -3.89 -7.12 -7.09
C ASN A 44 -3.82 -5.71 -6.53
N PHE A 45 -3.14 -4.81 -7.24
CA PHE A 45 -3.05 -3.40 -6.89
C PHE A 45 -3.91 -2.57 -7.83
N LYS A 46 -4.64 -1.61 -7.26
CA LYS A 46 -5.23 -0.51 -8.04
C LYS A 46 -4.19 0.61 -8.10
N ASN A 47 -3.85 1.04 -9.30
CA ASN A 47 -2.94 2.17 -9.49
C ASN A 47 -3.74 3.47 -9.49
N LEU A 48 -3.22 4.48 -8.82
CA LEU A 48 -3.66 5.87 -8.93
C LEU A 48 -2.48 6.67 -9.45
N THR A 49 -2.69 7.39 -10.54
CA THR A 49 -1.66 8.13 -11.26
C THR A 49 -2.13 9.57 -11.52
N VAL A 50 -1.28 10.38 -12.14
CA VAL A 50 -1.68 11.71 -12.62
C VAL A 50 -2.91 11.69 -13.54
N ASN A 51 -3.12 10.60 -14.30
CA ASN A 51 -4.31 10.45 -15.16
C ASN A 51 -5.61 10.25 -14.36
N ASP A 52 -5.48 9.78 -13.12
CA ASP A 52 -6.60 9.58 -12.19
C ASP A 52 -6.87 10.82 -11.33
N GLY A 53 -6.13 11.91 -11.55
CA GLY A 53 -6.26 13.15 -10.81
C GLY A 53 -5.30 13.28 -9.62
N LEU A 54 -4.21 12.50 -9.56
CA LEU A 54 -3.09 12.78 -8.66
C LEU A 54 -2.30 14.00 -9.16
N SER A 55 -1.70 14.78 -8.25
CA SER A 55 -0.89 15.96 -8.67
C SER A 55 0.44 15.59 -9.32
N SER A 56 1.18 14.64 -8.74
CA SER A 56 2.43 14.12 -9.29
C SER A 56 2.57 12.63 -8.97
N ASN A 57 3.28 11.88 -9.81
CA ASN A 57 3.58 10.46 -9.57
C ASN A 57 4.71 10.26 -8.55
N LEU A 58 5.39 11.33 -8.12
CA LEU A 58 6.41 11.30 -7.08
C LEU A 58 5.75 11.56 -5.73
N ILE A 59 5.44 10.48 -5.02
CA ILE A 59 4.83 10.50 -3.69
C ILE A 59 5.92 10.71 -2.63
N THR A 60 5.72 11.71 -1.79
CA THR A 60 6.66 12.07 -0.72
C THR A 60 6.17 11.64 0.65
N ASP A 61 4.85 11.66 0.89
CA ASP A 61 4.26 11.19 2.13
C ASP A 61 2.81 10.70 1.95
N ILE A 62 2.36 9.80 2.83
CA ILE A 62 0.99 9.30 2.87
C ILE A 62 0.52 9.23 4.32
N TYR A 63 -0.63 9.85 4.61
CA TYR A 63 -1.21 9.88 5.94
C TYR A 63 -2.72 9.63 5.89
N GLN A 64 -3.23 8.72 6.73
CA GLN A 64 -4.67 8.55 6.92
C GLN A 64 -5.13 9.37 8.13
N ASP A 65 -6.09 10.25 7.93
CA ASP A 65 -6.64 11.04 9.03
C ASP A 65 -7.67 10.28 9.87
N SER A 66 -8.03 10.86 11.01
CA SER A 66 -8.97 10.26 11.98
C SER A 66 -10.40 10.07 11.48
N ILE A 67 -10.77 10.66 10.34
CA ILE A 67 -12.12 10.49 9.75
C ILE A 67 -12.09 9.60 8.50
N GLY A 68 -10.92 9.12 8.09
CA GLY A 68 -10.74 8.07 7.09
C GLY A 68 -10.26 8.55 5.72
N TYR A 69 -10.02 9.85 5.50
CA TYR A 69 -9.40 10.29 4.24
C TYR A 69 -7.91 9.97 4.23
N ILE A 70 -7.40 9.64 3.05
CA ILE A 70 -5.98 9.46 2.80
C ILE A 70 -5.44 10.76 2.18
N TRP A 71 -4.51 11.38 2.87
CA TRP A 71 -3.73 12.50 2.40
C TRP A 71 -2.46 12.00 1.74
N ILE A 72 -2.19 12.50 0.54
CA ILE A 72 -1.09 12.07 -0.30
C ILE A 72 -0.29 13.31 -0.67
N GLY A 73 0.89 13.43 -0.07
CA GLY A 73 1.88 14.44 -0.39
C GLY A 73 2.66 14.04 -1.63
N THR A 74 2.88 14.99 -2.52
CA THR A 74 3.68 14.78 -3.72
C THR A 74 4.70 15.91 -3.86
N GLU A 75 5.66 15.74 -4.78
CA GLU A 75 6.59 16.84 -5.09
C GLU A 75 5.92 18.07 -5.70
N ASP A 76 4.67 17.95 -6.19
CA ASP A 76 3.94 19.04 -6.84
C ASP A 76 2.46 19.11 -6.40
N GLY A 77 2.22 18.99 -5.09
CA GLY A 77 0.94 19.30 -4.47
C GLY A 77 0.47 18.26 -3.47
N LEU A 78 -0.60 18.63 -2.75
CA LEU A 78 -1.25 17.80 -1.76
C LEU A 78 -2.58 17.25 -2.32
N ASN A 79 -2.85 15.98 -2.10
CA ASN A 79 -4.07 15.33 -2.56
C ASN A 79 -4.81 14.73 -1.37
N GLN A 80 -6.14 14.80 -1.39
CA GLN A 80 -7.01 14.10 -0.45
C GLN A 80 -7.82 13.05 -1.21
N TYR A 81 -7.82 11.82 -0.72
CA TYR A 81 -8.48 10.67 -1.32
C TYR A 81 -9.48 10.05 -0.35
N ASN A 82 -10.70 9.80 -0.83
CA ASN A 82 -11.77 9.19 -0.02
C ASN A 82 -12.07 7.72 -0.39
N GLY A 83 -11.21 7.08 -1.19
CA GLY A 83 -11.45 5.74 -1.74
C GLY A 83 -12.08 5.74 -3.13
N ASN A 84 -12.68 6.85 -3.56
CA ASN A 84 -13.33 6.99 -4.86
C ASN A 84 -12.83 8.20 -5.65
N MET A 85 -12.60 9.33 -4.98
CA MET A 85 -12.30 10.63 -5.58
C MET A 85 -11.03 11.21 -4.98
N LEU A 86 -10.21 11.82 -5.84
CA LEU A 86 -9.05 12.63 -5.48
C LEU A 86 -9.42 14.11 -5.57
N VAL A 87 -9.13 14.87 -4.52
CA VAL A 87 -9.23 16.34 -4.48
C VAL A 87 -7.81 16.90 -4.35
N LYS A 88 -7.46 17.82 -5.26
CA LYS A 88 -6.17 18.50 -5.27
C LYS A 88 -6.24 19.78 -4.45
N TYR A 89 -5.26 19.96 -3.57
CA TYR A 89 -4.94 21.24 -2.95
C TYR A 89 -3.76 21.82 -3.72
N SER A 90 -4.05 22.81 -4.55
CA SER A 90 -3.05 23.44 -5.43
C SER A 90 -2.42 24.66 -4.79
N TYR A 91 -1.15 24.88 -5.12
CA TYR A 91 -0.49 26.16 -4.91
C TYR A 91 -1.08 27.19 -5.87
N GLU A 92 -1.61 28.29 -5.33
CA GLU A 92 -1.97 29.47 -6.12
C GLU A 92 -1.22 30.66 -5.53
N ASN A 93 -0.35 31.24 -6.33
CA ASN A 93 0.49 32.34 -5.89
C ASN A 93 -0.38 33.51 -5.42
N ASN A 94 -0.08 34.07 -4.23
CA ASN A 94 -0.77 35.21 -3.62
C ASN A 94 -2.26 35.02 -3.28
N THR A 95 -2.76 33.79 -3.08
CA THR A 95 -4.08 33.56 -2.47
C THR A 95 -3.92 33.08 -1.03
N GLU A 96 -4.65 33.70 -0.09
CA GLU A 96 -4.54 33.39 1.36
C GLU A 96 -5.03 31.97 1.71
N ASN A 97 -5.72 31.29 0.79
CA ASN A 97 -6.32 29.97 1.01
C ASN A 97 -5.65 28.86 0.18
N SER A 98 -4.46 29.09 -0.38
CA SER A 98 -3.68 28.06 -1.06
C SER A 98 -2.52 27.57 -0.19
N ILE A 99 -1.97 26.39 -0.51
CA ILE A 99 -0.69 25.95 0.08
C ILE A 99 0.41 26.93 -0.32
N ALA A 100 1.42 27.15 0.53
CA ALA A 100 2.49 28.13 0.24
C ALA A 100 3.63 27.61 -0.65
N SER A 101 3.74 26.29 -0.82
CA SER A 101 4.64 25.63 -1.77
C SER A 101 4.00 24.32 -2.21
N PRO A 102 4.18 23.90 -3.47
CA PRO A 102 3.62 22.65 -3.96
C PRO A 102 4.40 21.42 -3.46
N HIS A 103 5.68 21.57 -3.07
CA HIS A 103 6.48 20.43 -2.64
C HIS A 103 6.16 20.03 -1.20
N ILE A 104 5.48 18.88 -1.03
CA ILE A 104 5.07 18.36 0.27
C ILE A 104 6.17 17.47 0.84
N THR A 105 6.53 17.66 2.12
CA THR A 105 7.60 16.90 2.78
C THR A 105 7.10 15.98 3.89
N SER A 106 6.01 16.33 4.57
CA SER A 106 5.43 15.51 5.64
C SER A 106 3.97 15.88 5.91
N ILE A 107 3.17 14.93 6.39
CA ILE A 107 1.75 15.13 6.72
C ILE A 107 1.41 14.49 8.07
N ASN A 108 0.69 15.22 8.92
CA ASN A 108 0.15 14.69 10.17
C ASN A 108 -1.18 15.38 10.55
N GLU A 109 -1.87 14.88 11.58
CA GLU A 109 -3.13 15.45 12.08
C GLU A 109 -3.04 15.77 13.58
N ASP A 110 -3.39 17.00 13.94
CA ASP A 110 -3.47 17.41 15.34
C ASP A 110 -4.75 16.95 16.04
N ARG A 111 -4.83 17.13 17.36
CA ARG A 111 -6.01 16.73 18.14
C ARG A 111 -7.30 17.47 17.76
N HIS A 112 -7.18 18.62 17.12
CA HIS A 112 -8.31 19.42 16.64
C HIS A 112 -8.68 19.07 15.18
N LYS A 113 -8.10 17.99 14.63
CA LYS A 113 -8.35 17.50 13.27
C LYS A 113 -7.88 18.44 12.17
N ASN A 114 -6.98 19.37 12.49
CA ASN A 114 -6.28 20.13 11.46
C ASN A 114 -5.18 19.26 10.87
N ILE A 115 -4.97 19.41 9.57
CA ILE A 115 -3.93 18.70 8.86
C ILE A 115 -2.70 19.59 8.78
N TRP A 116 -1.62 19.12 9.38
CA TRP A 116 -0.32 19.76 9.37
C TRP A 116 0.48 19.21 8.19
N VAL A 117 0.94 20.10 7.34
CA VAL A 117 1.58 19.78 6.07
C VAL A 117 2.91 20.49 6.01
N GLY A 118 3.98 19.71 6.05
CA GLY A 118 5.34 20.16 5.77
C GLY A 118 5.45 20.49 4.30
N ILE A 119 5.99 21.66 4.02
CA ILE A 119 6.27 22.12 2.67
C ILE A 119 7.72 22.61 2.58
N GLU A 120 8.20 22.80 1.36
CA GLU A 120 9.43 23.55 1.17
C GLU A 120 9.29 24.95 1.80
N TYR A 121 10.25 25.32 2.65
CA TYR A 121 10.29 26.59 3.37
C TYR A 121 9.14 26.83 4.37
N GLY A 122 8.52 25.80 4.96
CA GLY A 122 7.65 25.99 6.12
C GLY A 122 6.54 24.97 6.28
N LEU A 123 5.44 25.39 6.91
CA LEU A 123 4.29 24.55 7.22
C LEU A 123 3.00 25.20 6.73
N ASN A 124 2.05 24.38 6.28
CA ASN A 124 0.64 24.72 6.19
C ASN A 124 -0.15 23.97 7.27
N ILE A 125 -1.10 24.63 7.91
CA ILE A 125 -2.10 24.02 8.79
C ILE A 125 -3.47 24.22 8.13
N ILE A 126 -4.08 23.12 7.70
CA ILE A 126 -5.34 23.12 6.95
C ILE A 126 -6.47 22.79 7.92
N ASN A 127 -7.38 23.75 8.09
CA ASN A 127 -8.64 23.55 8.78
C ASN A 127 -9.74 23.23 7.77
N ARG A 128 -10.21 21.99 7.76
CA ARG A 128 -11.23 21.50 6.82
C ARG A 128 -12.61 22.15 6.99
N ASP A 129 -12.97 22.54 8.20
CA ASP A 129 -14.32 23.05 8.48
C ASP A 129 -14.50 24.51 8.07
N ARG A 130 -13.39 25.21 7.81
CA ARG A 130 -13.36 26.67 7.63
C ARG A 130 -12.72 27.11 6.32
N ASP A 131 -12.35 26.18 5.45
CA ASP A 131 -11.60 26.42 4.22
C ASP A 131 -10.41 27.37 4.42
N LYS A 132 -9.73 27.21 5.56
CA LYS A 132 -8.65 28.10 5.98
C LYS A 132 -7.32 27.37 6.03
N ILE A 133 -6.32 27.95 5.38
CA ILE A 133 -4.93 27.51 5.45
C ILE A 133 -4.14 28.55 6.26
N ILE A 134 -3.44 28.10 7.30
CA ILE A 134 -2.52 28.93 8.08
C ILE A 134 -1.10 28.55 7.68
N ARG A 135 -0.25 29.54 7.43
CA ARG A 135 1.15 29.35 7.03
C ARG A 135 2.07 29.69 8.20
N ILE A 136 3.07 28.85 8.46
CA ILE A 136 4.09 29.09 9.49
C ILE A 136 5.47 28.94 8.85
N GLY A 137 6.36 29.90 9.08
CA GLY A 137 7.72 29.90 8.54
C GLY A 137 7.85 30.18 7.05
N ALA A 138 6.73 30.25 6.31
CA ALA A 138 6.69 30.46 4.86
C ALA A 138 6.60 31.94 4.42
N GLU A 139 6.84 32.89 5.33
CA GLU A 139 6.82 34.33 5.03
C GLU A 139 8.24 34.89 4.98
N GLU A 140 8.61 35.50 3.85
CA GLU A 140 9.92 36.15 3.69
C GLU A 140 10.09 37.32 4.68
N GLY A 141 11.23 37.34 5.38
CA GLY A 141 11.63 38.47 6.23
C GLY A 141 11.00 38.52 7.63
N LYS A 142 10.27 37.49 8.06
CA LYS A 142 9.88 37.32 9.47
C LYS A 142 10.80 36.33 10.17
N ASP A 143 11.08 36.59 11.44
CA ASP A 143 11.74 35.61 12.30
C ASP A 143 10.87 34.34 12.32
N SER A 144 11.40 33.27 11.73
CA SER A 144 10.73 31.98 11.70
C SER A 144 10.62 31.45 13.12
N GLU A 145 9.40 31.10 13.55
CA GLU A 145 9.17 30.36 14.80
C GLU A 145 9.85 28.98 14.77
N LEU A 146 10.25 28.52 13.58
CA LEU A 146 10.97 27.28 13.35
C LEU A 146 12.47 27.53 13.22
N SER A 147 13.28 26.61 13.74
CA SER A 147 14.73 26.62 13.61
C SER A 147 15.23 26.63 12.16
N ASN A 148 14.42 26.17 11.20
CA ASN A 148 14.68 26.22 9.76
C ASN A 148 13.39 25.91 8.96
N GLY A 149 13.28 26.40 7.72
CA GLY A 149 12.12 26.16 6.85
C GLY A 149 12.10 24.81 6.14
N ASP A 150 13.24 24.08 6.09
CA ASP A 150 13.30 22.75 5.49
C ASP A 150 12.72 21.72 6.46
N ILE A 151 11.40 21.51 6.37
CA ILE A 151 10.69 20.54 7.21
C ILE A 151 11.02 19.12 6.76
N THR A 152 11.51 18.31 7.68
CA THR A 152 11.87 16.90 7.40
C THR A 152 10.87 15.92 7.96
N THR A 153 10.13 16.28 9.02
CA THR A 153 9.11 15.41 9.61
C THR A 153 8.15 16.20 10.49
N ILE A 154 6.90 15.76 10.54
CA ILE A 154 5.90 16.22 11.49
C ILE A 154 5.37 15.00 12.26
N TYR A 155 5.41 15.08 13.57
CA TYR A 155 4.98 13.98 14.44
C TYR A 155 4.12 14.49 15.60
N ARG A 156 3.00 13.82 15.86
CA ARG A 156 2.18 14.07 17.04
C ARG A 156 2.50 13.03 18.11
N ASP A 157 2.89 13.48 19.30
CA ASP A 157 3.13 12.58 20.43
C ASP A 157 1.83 12.23 21.19
N SER A 158 1.95 11.34 22.18
CA SER A 158 0.81 10.89 23.00
C SER A 158 0.22 11.96 23.92
N ASN A 159 0.87 13.11 24.08
CA ASN A 159 0.37 14.27 24.83
C ASN A 159 -0.24 15.33 23.89
N ASP A 160 -0.46 14.99 22.62
CA ASP A 160 -0.92 15.89 21.56
C ASP A 160 0.03 17.05 21.22
N THR A 161 1.31 16.92 21.57
CA THR A 161 2.33 17.90 21.14
C THR A 161 2.71 17.61 19.69
N MET A 162 2.69 18.66 18.87
CA MET A 162 3.21 18.59 17.50
C MET A 162 4.72 18.84 17.53
N TRP A 163 5.48 17.88 17.05
CA TRP A 163 6.92 17.96 16.90
C TRP A 163 7.27 18.17 15.43
N ILE A 164 8.11 19.16 15.17
CA ILE A 164 8.50 19.55 13.82
C ILE A 164 10.01 19.41 13.70
N GLY A 165 10.42 18.36 12.99
CA GLY A 165 11.80 18.17 12.58
C GLY A 165 12.12 19.07 11.41
N THR A 166 13.24 19.76 11.51
CA THR A 166 13.80 20.59 10.43
C THR A 166 15.24 20.15 10.20
N LYS A 167 15.83 20.58 9.08
CA LYS A 167 17.24 20.31 8.80
C LYS A 167 18.20 20.77 9.90
N TYR A 168 17.84 21.80 10.69
CA TYR A 168 18.71 22.39 11.71
C TYR A 168 18.26 22.14 13.16
N GLY A 169 17.18 21.39 13.39
CA GLY A 169 16.74 21.12 14.75
C GLY A 169 15.30 20.64 14.86
N LEU A 170 14.86 20.49 16.11
CA LEU A 170 13.55 20.02 16.50
C LEU A 170 12.76 21.15 17.17
N ASN A 171 11.52 21.37 16.73
CA ASN A 171 10.61 22.40 17.22
C ASN A 171 9.34 21.76 17.78
N LYS A 172 8.59 22.50 18.61
CA LYS A 172 7.30 22.07 19.19
C LYS A 172 6.40 23.25 19.50
#